data_AF-A0A7C1T0H7-F1
#
_entry.id   AF-A0A7C1T0H7-F1
#
_cell.length_a   1.000
_cell.length_b   1.000
_cell.length_c   1.000
_cell.angle_alpha   90.00
_cell.angle_beta   90.00
_cell.angle_gamma   90.00
#
_symmetry.space_group_name_H-M   'P 1'
#
loop_
_entity.id
_entity.type
_entity.pdbx_description
1 polymer ?
#
loop_
_entity_poly.entity_id
_entity_poly.type
_entity_poly.pdbx_seq_one_letter_code
_entity_poly.pdbx_strand_id
1 'polypeptide(L)'
;DLELQEIRNSNDLDTFLASKLDWQEAETERGMVLRTIFRDLIEKRKRHLMPLLEDVGGGVGHVLLAEEGRLAIDWQLGEHRWQLRANFSDEIATLPPVHGAAIHVMPPEAQSDMRDLSRFPAASLIVTCG
;
A
#
# COMPACT_ATOMS: atom_id res chain seq x y z
N ASP A 1 -2.84 5.17 -32.04
CA ASP A 1 -1.54 5.84 -32.12
C ASP A 1 -0.90 5.88 -30.75
N LEU A 2 -0.02 4.91 -30.48
CA LEU A 2 0.89 4.97 -29.34
C LEU A 2 1.98 5.95 -29.75
N GLU A 3 1.89 7.20 -29.28
CA GLU A 3 3.08 8.04 -29.24
C GLU A 3 4.11 7.29 -28.40
N LEU A 4 5.11 6.73 -29.09
CA LEU A 4 6.34 6.27 -28.48
C LEU A 4 6.86 7.45 -27.67
N GLN A 5 6.71 7.40 -26.34
CA GLN A 5 7.42 8.30 -25.45
C GLN A 5 8.88 8.28 -25.89
N GLU A 6 9.37 9.44 -26.31
CA GLU A 6 10.73 9.62 -26.78
C GLU A 6 11.67 9.17 -25.68
N ILE A 7 12.25 7.98 -25.83
CA ILE A 7 13.17 7.44 -24.83
C ILE A 7 14.40 8.33 -24.84
N ARG A 8 14.61 9.06 -23.74
CA ARG A 8 15.78 9.95 -23.59
C ARG A 8 17.06 9.13 -23.78
N ASN A 9 18.01 9.68 -24.54
CA ASN A 9 19.30 9.04 -24.76
C ASN A 9 20.05 8.86 -23.43
N SER A 10 20.43 7.62 -23.10
CA SER A 10 21.11 7.29 -21.84
C SER A 10 22.51 7.88 -21.72
N ASN A 11 23.15 8.23 -22.85
CA ASN A 11 24.48 8.84 -22.88
C ASN A 11 24.42 10.37 -22.88
N ASP A 12 23.23 10.96 -22.89
CA ASP A 12 23.05 12.41 -22.79
C ASP A 12 23.22 12.88 -21.34
N LEU A 13 23.99 13.96 -21.17
CA LEU A 13 24.24 14.57 -19.87
C LEU A 13 22.92 15.05 -19.24
N ASP A 14 21.99 15.58 -20.03
CA ASP A 14 20.72 16.09 -19.52
C ASP A 14 19.84 14.97 -18.95
N THR A 15 19.92 13.75 -19.48
CA THR A 15 19.26 12.56 -18.91
C THR A 15 19.81 12.23 -17.53
N PHE A 16 21.13 12.32 -17.35
CA PHE A 16 21.78 12.12 -16.06
C PHE A 16 21.39 13.22 -15.06
N LEU A 17 21.42 14.49 -15.48
CA LEU A 17 21.09 15.63 -14.63
C LEU A 17 19.62 15.60 -14.19
N ALA A 18 18.69 15.31 -15.10
CA ALA A 18 17.25 15.22 -14.79
C ALA A 18 16.88 14.06 -13.84
N SER A 19 17.77 13.08 -13.68
CA SER A 19 17.57 11.92 -12.79
C SER A 19 18.20 12.11 -11.41
N LYS A 20 18.84 13.26 -11.14
CA LYS A 20 19.37 13.57 -9.81
C LYS A 20 18.22 13.87 -8.85
N LEU A 21 18.42 13.47 -7.59
CA LEU A 21 17.51 13.85 -6.51
C LEU A 21 17.53 15.38 -6.35
N ASP A 22 16.36 15.97 -6.48
CA ASP A 22 16.13 17.31 -5.99
C ASP A 22 15.82 17.25 -4.49
N TRP A 23 16.82 17.57 -3.67
CA TRP A 23 16.67 17.57 -2.22
C TRP A 23 15.78 18.71 -1.72
N GLN A 24 15.55 19.76 -2.51
CA GLN A 24 14.66 20.86 -2.11
C GLN A 24 13.20 20.43 -2.11
N GLU A 25 12.82 19.45 -2.94
CA GLU A 25 11.46 18.90 -2.97
C GLU A 25 11.03 18.34 -1.60
N ALA A 26 11.97 17.78 -0.83
CA ALA A 26 11.71 17.25 0.51
C ALA A 26 11.28 18.33 1.52
N GLU A 27 11.66 19.59 1.26
CA GLU A 27 11.35 20.76 2.09
C GLU A 27 10.08 21.49 1.62
N THR A 28 9.45 21.04 0.53
CA THR A 28 8.13 21.54 0.13
C THR A 28 7.05 21.00 1.07
N GLU A 29 5.90 21.67 1.14
CA GLU A 29 4.74 21.20 1.93
C GLU A 29 4.34 19.76 1.53
N ARG A 30 4.27 19.48 0.22
CA ARG A 30 4.00 18.15 -0.32
C ARG A 30 5.06 17.14 0.14
N GLY A 31 6.34 17.49 0.05
CA GLY A 31 7.45 16.64 0.49
C GLY A 31 7.37 16.31 1.98
N MET A 32 7.06 17.29 2.83
CA MET A 32 6.90 17.09 4.27
C MET A 32 5.70 16.20 4.63
N VAL A 33 4.58 16.35 3.91
CA VAL A 33 3.40 15.47 4.05
C VAL A 33 3.76 14.03 3.68
N LEU A 34 4.37 13.83 2.51
CA LEU A 34 4.79 12.50 2.06
C LEU A 34 5.80 11.87 3.03
N ARG A 35 6.78 12.63 3.51
CA ARG A 35 7.74 12.18 4.51
C ARG A 35 7.06 11.70 5.79
N THR A 36 6.01 12.39 6.23
CA THR A 36 5.25 12.01 7.41
C THR A 36 4.47 10.71 7.18
N ILE A 37 3.82 10.57 6.02
CA ILE A 37 3.12 9.33 5.63
C ILE A 37 4.10 8.14 5.60
N PHE A 38 5.23 8.27 4.92
CA PHE A 38 6.21 7.18 4.83
C PHE A 38 6.82 6.83 6.20
N ARG A 39 7.10 7.83 7.04
CA ARG A 39 7.59 7.58 8.40
C ARG A 39 6.58 6.79 9.22
N ASP A 40 5.30 7.14 9.16
CA ASP A 40 4.24 6.40 9.85
C ASP A 40 4.13 4.94 9.35
N LEU A 41 4.17 4.71 8.03
CA LEU A 41 4.16 3.35 7.46
C LEU A 41 5.37 2.52 7.89
N ILE A 42 6.57 3.11 7.92
CA ILE A 42 7.79 2.43 8.38
C ILE A 42 7.69 2.07 9.86
N GLU A 43 7.19 2.97 10.70
CA GLU A 43 7.01 2.71 12.13
C GLU A 43 5.97 1.61 12.37
N LYS A 44 4.85 1.62 11.64
CA LYS A 44 3.87 0.53 11.68
C LYS A 44 4.46 -0.80 11.26
N ARG A 45 5.26 -0.83 10.18
CA ARG A 45 5.97 -2.04 9.74
C ARG A 45 6.89 -2.57 10.83
N LYS A 46 7.74 -1.72 11.42
CA LYS A 46 8.67 -2.10 12.49
C LYS A 46 7.94 -2.62 13.72
N ARG A 47 6.86 -1.96 14.13
CA ARG A 47 6.13 -2.27 15.36
C ARG A 47 5.25 -3.51 15.24
N HIS A 48 4.58 -3.69 14.09
CA HIS A 48 3.50 -4.67 13.96
C HIS A 48 3.84 -5.83 13.04
N LEU A 49 4.54 -5.60 11.92
CA LEU A 49 4.81 -6.65 10.94
C LEU A 49 6.12 -7.37 11.23
N MET A 50 7.21 -6.64 11.45
CA MET A 50 8.54 -7.23 11.60
C MET A 50 8.64 -8.30 12.71
N PRO A 51 8.03 -8.14 13.90
CA PRO A 51 8.07 -9.18 14.93
C PRO A 51 7.40 -10.49 14.50
N LEU A 52 6.48 -10.44 13.53
CA LEU A 52 5.74 -11.61 13.05
C LEU A 52 6.51 -12.39 11.98
N LEU A 53 7.67 -11.89 11.53
CA LEU A 53 8.43 -12.47 10.41
C LEU A 53 9.59 -13.37 10.85
N GLU A 54 9.88 -13.48 12.15
CA GLU A 54 11.09 -14.17 12.66
C GLU A 54 11.17 -15.63 12.21
N ASP A 55 10.04 -16.36 12.23
CA ASP A 55 9.95 -17.78 11.88
C ASP A 55 9.06 -18.07 10.66
N VAL A 56 8.79 -17.06 9.83
CA VAL A 56 7.88 -17.22 8.68
C VAL A 56 8.55 -18.01 7.55
N GLY A 57 7.97 -19.18 7.26
CA GLY A 57 8.32 -19.96 6.07
C GLY A 57 7.79 -19.36 4.77
N GLY A 58 8.16 -19.96 3.64
CA GLY A 58 7.61 -19.60 2.33
C GLY A 58 6.16 -20.07 2.15
N GLY A 59 5.44 -19.47 1.20
CA GLY A 59 4.11 -19.94 0.79
C GLY A 59 2.96 -19.60 1.74
N VAL A 60 3.16 -18.70 2.70
CA VAL A 60 2.12 -18.31 3.68
C VAL A 60 1.05 -17.36 3.14
N GLY A 61 1.26 -16.82 1.94
CA GLY A 61 0.35 -15.86 1.31
C GLY A 61 -0.74 -16.52 0.47
N HIS A 62 -1.97 -16.05 0.64
CA HIS A 62 -3.16 -16.54 -0.04
C HIS A 62 -3.89 -15.36 -0.71
N VAL A 63 -3.97 -15.40 -2.04
CA VAL A 63 -4.77 -14.43 -2.81
C VAL A 63 -6.23 -14.86 -2.72
N LEU A 64 -7.07 -14.02 -2.12
CA LEU A 64 -8.51 -14.24 -2.05
C LEU A 64 -9.24 -13.61 -3.24
N LEU A 65 -8.74 -12.48 -3.73
CA LEU A 65 -9.26 -11.76 -4.88
C LEU A 65 -8.13 -10.98 -5.56
N ALA A 66 -8.05 -11.09 -6.89
CA ALA A 66 -7.19 -10.27 -7.73
C ALA A 66 -7.92 -10.00 -9.05
N GLU A 67 -8.55 -8.84 -9.14
CA GLU A 67 -9.35 -8.39 -10.28
C GLU A 67 -8.90 -6.98 -10.68
N GLU A 68 -9.44 -6.45 -11.77
CA GLU A 68 -9.15 -5.08 -12.20
C GLU A 68 -9.49 -4.07 -11.08
N GLY A 69 -8.47 -3.34 -10.65
CA GLY A 69 -8.55 -2.34 -9.58
C GLY A 69 -8.80 -2.90 -8.17
N ARG A 70 -8.79 -4.23 -7.94
CA ARG A 70 -9.18 -4.81 -6.65
C ARG A 70 -8.24 -5.92 -6.22
N LEU A 71 -7.86 -5.91 -4.94
CA LEU A 71 -6.90 -6.86 -4.37
C LEU A 71 -7.28 -7.26 -2.95
N ALA A 72 -7.24 -8.56 -2.66
CA ALA A 72 -7.38 -9.11 -1.32
C ALA A 72 -6.36 -10.24 -1.10
N ILE A 73 -5.48 -10.06 -0.13
CA ILE A 73 -4.43 -11.02 0.22
C ILE A 73 -4.40 -11.22 1.72
N ASP A 74 -4.28 -12.46 2.15
CA ASP A 74 -4.00 -12.85 3.53
C ASP A 74 -2.63 -13.52 3.61
N TRP A 75 -1.91 -13.31 4.71
CA TRP A 75 -0.70 -14.04 5.06
C TRP A 75 -0.86 -14.64 6.45
N GLN A 76 -0.59 -15.94 6.58
CA GLN A 76 -0.53 -16.60 7.88
C GLN A 76 0.90 -16.48 8.45
N LEU A 77 1.08 -15.64 9.46
CA LEU A 77 2.37 -15.34 10.10
C LEU A 77 2.37 -15.92 11.52
N GLY A 78 2.70 -17.21 11.65
CA GLY A 78 2.59 -17.93 12.92
C GLY A 78 1.13 -18.07 13.36
N GLU A 79 0.79 -17.62 14.55
CA GLU A 79 -0.60 -17.60 15.06
C GLU A 79 -1.41 -16.40 14.53
N HIS A 80 -0.77 -15.44 13.89
CA HIS A 80 -1.39 -14.20 13.42
C HIS A 80 -1.71 -14.26 11.92
N ARG A 81 -2.80 -13.58 11.54
CA ARG A 81 -3.19 -13.40 10.15
C ARG A 81 -3.10 -11.93 9.76
N TRP A 82 -2.14 -11.64 8.88
CA TRP A 82 -1.95 -10.32 8.26
C TRP A 82 -2.82 -10.22 7.02
N GLN A 83 -3.63 -9.17 6.89
CA GLN A 83 -4.64 -9.06 5.83
C GLN A 83 -4.49 -7.72 5.14
N LEU A 84 -4.51 -7.72 3.80
CA LEU A 84 -4.59 -6.53 2.95
C LEU A 84 -5.86 -6.61 2.11
N ARG A 85 -6.63 -5.53 2.09
CA ARG A 85 -7.66 -5.27 1.08
C ARG A 85 -7.38 -3.93 0.46
N ALA A 86 -7.43 -3.84 -0.86
CA ALA A 86 -7.22 -2.61 -1.60
C ALA A 86 -8.19 -2.50 -2.76
N ASN A 87 -8.81 -1.33 -2.88
CA ASN A 87 -9.58 -0.88 -4.01
C ASN A 87 -8.86 0.30 -4.68
N PHE A 88 -8.20 0.01 -5.80
CA PHE A 88 -7.53 0.98 -6.65
C PHE A 88 -8.43 1.54 -7.77
N SER A 89 -9.67 1.05 -7.89
CA SER A 89 -10.63 1.61 -8.84
C SER A 89 -11.17 2.97 -8.40
N ASP A 90 -11.90 3.60 -9.30
CA ASP A 90 -12.65 4.84 -9.12
C ASP A 90 -14.08 4.61 -8.63
N GLU A 91 -14.48 3.35 -8.41
CA GLU A 91 -15.80 2.96 -7.93
C GLU A 91 -15.75 2.37 -6.52
N ILE A 92 -16.91 2.24 -5.89
CA ILE A 92 -17.04 1.55 -4.61
C ILE A 92 -17.04 0.04 -4.87
N ALA A 93 -16.23 -0.70 -4.13
CA ALA A 93 -16.11 -2.16 -4.25
C ALA A 93 -16.49 -2.87 -2.96
N THR A 94 -16.97 -4.11 -3.08
CA THR A 94 -17.05 -5.05 -1.96
C THR A 94 -15.86 -6.00 -2.04
N LEU A 95 -15.08 -6.11 -0.97
CA LEU A 95 -13.93 -7.01 -0.89
C LEU A 95 -14.17 -8.08 0.21
N PRO A 96 -13.43 -9.19 0.24
CA PRO A 96 -13.52 -10.15 1.33
C PRO A 96 -13.35 -9.47 2.71
N PRO A 97 -14.06 -9.91 3.76
CA PRO A 97 -13.99 -9.30 5.08
C PRO A 97 -12.58 -9.40 5.68
N VAL A 98 -12.31 -8.54 6.66
CA VAL A 98 -11.08 -8.53 7.45
C VAL A 98 -11.37 -8.69 8.94
N HIS A 99 -10.42 -9.26 9.66
CA HIS A 99 -10.52 -9.48 11.11
C HIS A 99 -9.32 -8.88 11.86
N GLY A 100 -9.43 -8.76 13.19
CA GLY A 100 -8.34 -8.31 14.06
C GLY A 100 -8.19 -6.78 14.14
N ALA A 101 -7.07 -6.30 14.66
CA ALA A 101 -6.78 -4.88 14.82
C ALA A 101 -6.44 -4.22 13.48
N ALA A 102 -6.91 -2.98 13.25
CA ALA A 102 -6.51 -2.20 12.08
C ALA A 102 -5.12 -1.62 12.32
N ILE A 103 -4.19 -1.89 11.40
CA ILE A 103 -2.82 -1.38 11.44
C ILE A 103 -2.71 -0.12 10.58
N HIS A 104 -3.37 -0.12 9.42
CA HIS A 104 -3.44 1.05 8.55
C HIS A 104 -4.75 1.07 7.76
N VAL A 105 -5.27 2.26 7.55
CA VAL A 105 -6.54 2.54 6.88
C VAL A 105 -6.31 3.76 6.01
N MET A 106 -6.74 3.69 4.75
CA MET A 106 -6.77 4.83 3.84
C MET A 106 -8.05 4.78 3.01
N PRO A 107 -8.88 5.85 2.99
CA PRO A 107 -8.82 6.98 3.91
C PRO A 107 -9.28 6.58 5.33
N PRO A 108 -8.78 7.21 6.42
CA PRO A 108 -9.09 6.81 7.80
C PRO A 108 -10.59 6.81 8.15
N GLU A 109 -11.35 7.76 7.61
CA GLU A 109 -12.79 7.90 7.81
C GLU A 109 -13.61 6.71 7.28
N ALA A 110 -13.05 5.93 6.35
CA ALA A 110 -13.71 4.76 5.78
C ALA A 110 -13.49 3.47 6.59
N GLN A 111 -12.81 3.54 7.75
CA GLN A 111 -12.47 2.36 8.54
C GLN A 111 -13.68 1.47 8.86
N SER A 112 -14.77 2.06 9.35
CA SER A 112 -15.97 1.30 9.75
C SER A 112 -16.64 0.63 8.55
N ASP A 113 -16.80 1.36 7.44
CA ASP A 113 -17.34 0.79 6.19
C ASP A 113 -16.50 -0.40 5.69
N MET A 114 -15.17 -0.24 5.66
CA MET A 114 -14.27 -1.28 5.16
C MET A 114 -14.21 -2.51 6.07
N ARG A 115 -14.24 -2.30 7.40
CA ARG A 115 -14.14 -3.41 8.37
C ARG A 115 -15.46 -4.11 8.61
N ASP A 116 -16.52 -3.34 8.82
CA ASP A 116 -17.78 -3.85 9.35
C ASP A 116 -18.77 -4.20 8.22
N LEU A 117 -18.65 -3.50 7.08
CA LEU A 117 -19.54 -3.69 5.92
C LEU A 117 -18.82 -4.27 4.70
N SER A 118 -17.50 -4.45 4.77
CA SER A 118 -16.66 -4.87 3.64
C SER A 118 -16.82 -3.97 2.41
N ARG A 119 -17.15 -2.69 2.63
CA ARG A 119 -17.44 -1.70 1.59
C ARG A 119 -16.27 -0.72 1.47
N PHE A 120 -15.61 -0.74 0.32
CA PHE A 120 -14.37 -0.02 0.05
C PHE A 120 -14.63 1.13 -0.91
N PRO A 121 -14.48 2.40 -0.50
CA PRO A 121 -14.52 3.53 -1.40
C PRO A 121 -13.46 3.43 -2.52
N ALA A 122 -13.58 4.28 -3.53
CA ALA A 122 -12.55 4.46 -4.54
C ALA A 122 -11.19 4.80 -3.90
N ALA A 123 -10.10 4.32 -4.48
CA ALA A 123 -8.73 4.56 -4.01
C ALA A 123 -8.53 4.36 -2.48
N SER A 124 -9.01 3.22 -1.96
CA SER A 124 -8.93 2.88 -0.53
C SER A 124 -8.17 1.58 -0.27
N LEU A 125 -7.62 1.45 0.93
CA LEU A 125 -7.05 0.20 1.41
C LEU A 125 -7.12 0.08 2.92
N ILE A 126 -7.12 -1.16 3.42
CA ILE A 126 -6.96 -1.48 4.82
C ILE A 126 -5.95 -2.60 5.01
N VAL A 127 -5.17 -2.47 6.08
CA VAL A 127 -4.29 -3.52 6.59
C VAL A 127 -4.73 -3.86 8.01
N THR A 128 -4.99 -5.13 8.28
CA THR A 128 -5.34 -5.62 9.62
C THR A 128 -4.46 -6.80 10.04
N CYS A 129 -4.38 -7.01 11.35
CA CYS A 129 -3.70 -8.16 11.95
C CYS A 129 -4.62 -8.74 13.02
N GLY A 130 -4.94 -10.03 12.91
CA GLY A 130 -5.81 -10.73 13.87
C GLY A 130 -5.34 -12.14 14.17
#